data_AF-A0ABD5DGG4-F1
#
_entry.id   AF-A0ABD5DGG4-F1
#
_cell.length_a   1.000
_cell.length_b   1.000
_cell.length_c   1.000
_cell.angle_alpha   90.00
_cell.angle_beta   90.00
_cell.angle_gamma   90.00
#
_symmetry.space_group_name_H-M   'P 1'
#
loop_
_entity.id
_entity.type
_entity.pdbx_description
1 polymer ?
#
loop_
_entity_poly.entity_id
_entity_poly.type
_entity_poly.pdbx_seq_one_letter_code
_entity_poly.pdbx_strand_id
1 'polypeptide(L)' 'NLQRLAQSLSPFISAEALNAALDEYQHALLTAYGQRMRDKLGLFSQQKGDNDLLDGLFALMTREKSDYTRTFRLLSHSE' A
#
# COMPACT_ATOMS: atom_id res chain seq x y z
N ASN A 1 -4.91 15.02 6.53
CA ASN A 1 -3.61 15.73 6.62
C ASN A 1 -3.25 16.48 5.34
N LEU A 2 -3.06 15.81 4.20
CA LEU A 2 -2.66 16.48 2.94
C LEU A 2 -3.65 17.56 2.48
N GLN A 3 -4.96 17.37 2.63
CA GLN A 3 -5.95 18.42 2.36
C GLN A 3 -5.75 19.68 3.22
N ARG A 4 -5.38 19.52 4.49
CA ARG A 4 -5.11 20.66 5.40
C ARG A 4 -3.84 21.39 4.99
N LEU A 5 -2.82 20.65 4.56
CA LEU A 5 -1.61 21.24 3.99
C LEU A 5 -1.94 21.99 2.70
N ALA A 6 -2.68 21.39 1.76
CA ALA A 6 -3.12 22.02 0.52
C ALA A 6 -3.89 23.32 0.78
N GLN A 7 -4.79 23.33 1.76
CA GLN A 7 -5.52 24.53 2.16
C GLN A 7 -4.59 25.68 2.58
N SER A 8 -3.49 25.39 3.29
CA SER A 8 -2.51 26.43 3.68
C SER A 8 -1.72 27.00 2.49
N LEU A 9 -1.71 26.28 1.36
CA LEU A 9 -1.00 26.65 0.14
C LEU A 9 -1.90 27.34 -0.90
N SER A 10 -3.21 27.42 -0.66
CA SER A 10 -4.18 28.03 -1.59
C SER A 10 -3.93 29.51 -1.93
N PRO A 11 -3.24 30.34 -1.12
CA PRO A 11 -2.85 31.68 -1.56
C PRO A 11 -1.80 31.69 -2.68
N PHE A 12 -1.07 30.59 -2.88
CA PHE A 12 0.07 30.50 -3.79
C PHE A 12 -0.16 29.54 -4.98
N ILE A 13 -1.10 28.61 -4.84
CA ILE A 13 -1.37 27.55 -5.82
C ILE A 13 -2.86 27.51 -6.10
N SER A 14 -3.25 27.36 -7.37
CA SER A 14 -4.66 27.27 -7.74
C SER A 14 -5.35 26.06 -7.09
N ALA A 15 -6.63 26.22 -6.76
CA ALA A 15 -7.43 25.14 -6.21
C ALA A 15 -7.49 23.92 -7.15
N GLU A 16 -7.51 24.15 -8.47
CA GLU A 16 -7.49 23.11 -9.49
C GLU A 16 -6.21 22.27 -9.41
N ALA A 17 -5.04 22.90 -9.35
CA ALA A 17 -3.76 22.19 -9.25
C ALA A 17 -3.62 21.44 -7.91
N LEU A 18 -4.10 22.02 -6.80
CA LEU A 18 -4.09 21.37 -5.50
C LEU A 18 -5.01 20.14 -5.46
N ASN A 19 -6.21 20.23 -6.05
CA ASN A 19 -7.13 19.10 -6.12
C ASN A 19 -6.59 17.99 -7.02
N ALA A 20 -6.06 18.33 -8.20
CA ALA A 20 -5.43 17.35 -9.09
C ALA A 20 -4.29 16.58 -8.39
N ALA A 21 -3.43 17.26 -7.63
CA ALA A 21 -2.37 16.61 -6.87
C ALA A 21 -2.91 15.72 -5.71
N LEU A 22 -4.02 16.12 -5.08
CA LEU A 22 -4.65 15.33 -4.02
C LEU A 22 -5.33 14.07 -4.57
N ASP A 23 -5.91 14.13 -5.77
CA ASP A 23 -6.57 13.01 -6.43
C ASP A 23 -5.58 11.87 -6.75
N GLU A 24 -4.31 12.20 -6.99
CA GLU A 24 -3.25 11.22 -7.24
C GLU A 24 -2.84 10.42 -5.99
N TYR A 25 -3.13 10.91 -4.78
CA TYR A 25 -2.65 10.31 -3.54
C TYR A 25 -3.03 8.83 -3.42
N GLN A 26 -4.29 8.49 -3.69
CA GLN A 26 -4.77 7.12 -3.56
C GLN A 26 -4.05 6.19 -4.54
N HIS A 27 -3.87 6.63 -5.78
CA HIS A 27 -3.18 5.85 -6.79
C HIS A 27 -1.70 5.63 -6.43
N ALA A 28 -1.01 6.70 -6.01
CA ALA A 28 0.39 6.64 -5.60
C ALA A 28 0.59 5.71 -4.39
N LEU A 29 -0.28 5.81 -3.38
CA LEU A 29 -0.25 4.96 -2.20
C LEU A 29 -0.44 3.49 -2.56
N LEU A 30 -1.48 3.16 -3.33
CA LEU A 30 -1.81 1.77 -3.68
C LEU A 30 -0.74 1.15 -4.59
N THR A 31 -0.13 1.95 -5.48
CA THR A 31 0.96 1.49 -6.35
C THR A 31 2.20 1.14 -5.53
N ALA A 32 2.64 2.06 -4.67
CA ALA A 32 3.80 1.84 -3.80
C ALA A 32 3.55 0.69 -2.82
N TYR A 33 2.37 0.64 -2.20
CA TYR A 33 1.98 -0.43 -1.29
C TYR A 33 1.96 -1.80 -1.99
N GLY A 34 1.28 -1.90 -3.13
CA GLY A 34 1.16 -3.15 -3.88
C GLY A 34 2.53 -3.68 -4.31
N GLN A 35 3.43 -2.80 -4.77
CA GLN A 35 4.79 -3.21 -5.11
C GLN A 35 5.53 -3.76 -3.90
N ARG A 36 5.52 -3.03 -2.77
CA ARG A 36 6.19 -3.48 -1.54
C ARG A 36 5.63 -4.80 -1.02
N MET A 37 4.33 -5.02 -1.13
CA MET A 37 3.72 -6.25 -0.67
C MET A 37 4.06 -7.45 -1.54
N ARG A 38 4.10 -7.27 -2.87
CA ARG A 38 4.63 -8.30 -3.79
C ARG A 38 6.07 -8.67 -3.45
N ASP A 39 6.93 -7.67 -3.22
CA ASP A 39 8.33 -7.90 -2.83
C ASP A 39 8.43 -8.75 -1.55
N LYS A 40 7.58 -8.47 -0.55
CA LYS A 40 7.54 -9.25 0.71
C LYS A 40 7.01 -10.67 0.53
N LEU A 41 6.19 -10.92 -0.49
CA LEU A 41 5.65 -12.23 -0.85
C LEU A 41 6.56 -13.01 -1.81
N GLY A 42 7.64 -12.40 -2.32
CA GLY A 42 8.50 -13.00 -3.34
C GLY A 42 7.87 -13.06 -4.74
N LEU A 43 6.89 -12.20 -5.03
CA LEU A 43 6.20 -12.16 -6.32
C LEU A 43 6.92 -11.19 -7.27
N PHE A 44 7.62 -11.73 -8.28
CA PHE A 44 8.42 -10.95 -9.23
C PHE A 44 7.63 -10.40 -10.43
N SER A 45 6.36 -10.76 -10.57
CA SER A 45 5.45 -10.25 -11.60
C SER A 45 4.10 -9.91 -10.98
N GLN A 46 3.38 -8.97 -11.61
CA GLN A 46 2.03 -8.60 -11.18
C GLN A 46 1.01 -9.55 -11.79
N GLN A 47 0.16 -10.12 -10.95
CA GLN A 47 -0.96 -10.97 -11.37
C GLN A 47 -2.28 -10.49 -10.75
N LYS A 48 -3.39 -10.86 -11.40
CA LYS A 48 -4.74 -10.45 -10.96
C LYS A 48 -5.07 -10.92 -9.53
N GLY A 49 -4.51 -12.05 -9.10
CA GLY A 49 -4.78 -12.66 -7.79
C GLY A 49 -3.84 -12.23 -6.65
N ASP A 50 -2.89 -11.32 -6.88
CA ASP A 50 -1.90 -10.94 -5.85
C ASP A 50 -2.56 -10.33 -4.60
N ASN A 51 -3.60 -9.52 -4.80
CA ASN A 51 -4.35 -8.90 -3.71
C ASN A 51 -5.16 -9.95 -2.94
N ASP A 52 -5.81 -10.88 -3.62
CA ASP A 52 -6.60 -11.94 -2.96
C ASP A 52 -5.70 -12.83 -2.09
N LEU A 53 -4.49 -13.14 -2.58
CA LEU A 53 -3.48 -13.90 -1.82
C LEU A 53 -3.03 -13.14 -0.58
N LEU A 54 -2.78 -11.83 -0.71
CA LEU A 54 -2.38 -11.00 0.42
C LEU A 54 -3.50 -10.88 1.47
N ASP A 55 -4.72 -10.64 1.03
CA ASP A 55 -5.89 -10.52 1.91
C ASP A 55 -6.16 -11.83 2.65
N GLY A 56 -6.02 -12.97 1.96
CA GLY A 56 -6.08 -14.30 2.56
C GLY A 56 -5.01 -14.52 3.63
N LEU A 57 -3.76 -14.13 3.35
CA LEU A 57 -2.66 -14.20 4.32
C LEU A 57 -2.94 -13.33 5.55
N PHE A 58 -3.40 -12.08 5.36
CA PHE A 58 -3.72 -11.19 6.47
C PHE A 58 -4.92 -11.67 7.30
N ALA A 59 -5.95 -12.23 6.65
CA ALA A 59 -7.06 -12.85 7.36
C ALA A 59 -6.59 -14.02 8.24
N LEU A 60 -5.70 -14.87 7.71
CA LEU A 60 -5.08 -15.96 8.46
C LEU A 60 -4.25 -15.42 9.63
N MET A 61 -3.35 -14.46 9.39
CA MET A 61 -2.50 -13.87 10.43
C MET A 61 -3.32 -13.21 11.54
N THR A 62 -4.43 -12.55 11.19
CA THR A 62 -5.35 -11.95 12.15
C THR A 62 -6.00 -13.02 13.02
N ARG A 63 -6.52 -14.09 12.41
CA ARG A 63 -7.17 -15.20 13.12
C ARG A 63 -6.21 -15.90 14.08
N GLU A 64 -5.00 -16.18 13.63
CA GLU A 64 -3.98 -16.90 14.40
C GLU A 64 -3.15 -15.98 15.32
N LYS A 65 -3.41 -14.66 15.31
CA LYS A 65 -2.63 -13.64 16.03
C LYS A 65 -1.11 -13.74 15.74
N SER A 66 -0.79 -13.99 14.48
CA SER A 66 0.59 -14.15 14.03
C SER A 66 1.37 -12.84 14.11
N ASP A 67 2.65 -12.93 14.48
CA ASP A 67 3.54 -11.77 14.46
C ASP A 67 3.83 -11.34 13.02
N TYR A 68 3.55 -10.06 12.70
CA TYR A 68 3.66 -9.55 11.34
C TYR A 68 5.07 -9.70 10.77
N THR A 69 6.08 -9.25 11.51
CA THR A 69 7.47 -9.25 11.05
C THR A 69 8.00 -10.66 10.85
N ARG A 70 7.74 -11.55 11.82
CA ARG A 70 8.22 -12.92 11.82
C ARG A 70 7.54 -13.77 10.76
N THR A 71 6.24 -13.58 10.48
CA THR A 71 5.56 -14.29 9.39
C THR A 71 6.25 -14.06 8.04
N PHE A 72 6.47 -12.80 7.66
CA PHE A 72 7.15 -12.51 6.39
C PHE A 72 8.63 -12.93 6.40
N ARG A 73 9.32 -12.85 7.54
CA ARG A 73 10.70 -13.34 7.64
C ARG A 73 10.80 -14.86 7.51
N LEU A 74 9.83 -15.61 8.03
CA LEU A 74 9.80 -17.07 7.87
C LEU A 74 9.40 -17.46 6.44
N LEU A 75 8.46 -16.74 5.83
CA LEU A 75 8.05 -16.96 4.44
C LEU A 75 9.23 -16.81 3.46
N SER A 76 10.19 -15.91 3.73
CA SER A 76 11.37 -15.77 2.87
C SER A 76 12.35 -16.96 2.92
N HIS A 77 12.12 -17.95 3.78
CA HIS A 77 12.88 -19.20 3.82
C HIS A 77 12.08 -20.39 3.26
N SER A 78 10.87 -20.14 2.75
CA SER A 78 10.08 -21.15 2.05
C SER A 78 10.72 -21.42 0.68
N GLU A 79 10.90 -22.70 0.34
CA GLU A 79 11.42 -23.14 -0.97
C GLU A 79 10.40 -22.97 -2.10
#